data_AF-A0AAD6CF61-F1
#
_entry.id   AF-A0AAD6CF61-F1
#
_cell.length_a   1.000
_cell.length_b   1.000
_cell.length_c   1.000
_cell.angle_alpha   90.00
_cell.angle_beta   90.00
_cell.angle_gamma   90.00
#
_symmetry.space_group_name_H-M   'P 1'
#
loop_
_entity.id
_entity.type
_entity.pdbx_description
1 polymer ?
#
loop_
_entity_poly.entity_id
_entity_poly.type
_entity_poly.pdbx_seq_one_letter_code
_entity_poly.pdbx_strand_id
1 'polypeptide(L)'
;MAPKGASLDSSVTASSKTKSSVKDIKNQFEGLVISASGTIPDYKHDEIQAMVEECGAKFEKMNISECTHLITTAGCYRSKTVPAKIVEAQQNPNCEIVSIDWLLSSVKAKAPLAVRGFLIRALGSKRLVSTTSDSGSKPTHKRKLSSDLSQSASRRTKGGKDRVMANIIKLSALVDKGIPAEGRKNPAVWMDEGGVIWDATLVKSLTPVDNIKNSATPSARIFRIQMIIDTSGDIYHTFIRETSLHREHIITCKGDGHFSRAIAEFKAAFKRLTGLIWSEHQEQPKSGKAIFIQSVTYDDQPKLESAVCDVLSNFVNIHDLLNVKTTLLEPYPNKLLETKAKTFEHSILTAISLLNKISDLQRRTQDDSGGAKRLTTSLSQCFFGLFWPKGTPLPTKVKTDWISRSRRLIKDLEDFKGVEDAPKKSSKPSPTLSRHVLGLLHLEAMTTVKDDTDEYKALVKYFENSSYGYYYPVTSIGFCEILSGEEGFMFLCDVELGRQGGEWCYNGQSSIADSYLHDGLSHKNWRDAAFIHPDLKGVQIPNVPRPSVAINDFTKEYIIMNPAQIRQRYIFHFML
;
A
#
# COMPACT_ATOMS: atom_id res chain seq x y z
N MET A 1 26.25 -76.94 17.41
CA MET A 1 25.70 -78.31 17.26
C MET A 1 24.21 -78.21 16.95
N ALA A 2 23.65 -79.17 16.22
CA ALA A 2 22.21 -79.38 16.03
C ALA A 2 21.94 -80.88 15.83
N PRO A 3 20.84 -81.43 16.35
CA PRO A 3 19.77 -82.02 15.50
C PRO A 3 18.36 -81.46 15.87
N LYS A 4 17.35 -81.38 14.96
CA LYS A 4 16.42 -82.43 14.43
C LYS A 4 15.55 -83.12 15.50
N GLY A 5 14.26 -83.43 15.33
CA GLY A 5 13.28 -83.24 14.22
C GLY A 5 11.95 -82.58 14.70
N ALA A 6 10.88 -82.37 13.91
CA ALA A 6 10.24 -83.18 12.84
C ALA A 6 9.77 -84.56 13.35
N SER A 7 8.56 -85.10 13.09
CA SER A 7 7.50 -84.90 12.05
C SER A 7 6.20 -85.65 12.52
N LEU A 8 4.95 -85.63 11.99
CA LEU A 8 4.12 -85.02 10.89
C LEU A 8 2.63 -85.44 11.19
N ASP A 9 1.50 -85.00 10.60
CA ASP A 9 1.14 -83.94 9.62
C ASP A 9 -0.14 -83.15 10.08
N SER A 10 -1.36 -83.08 9.50
CA SER A 10 -2.01 -83.63 8.29
C SER A 10 -3.17 -82.76 7.73
N SER A 11 -3.09 -82.40 6.43
CA SER A 11 -4.14 -82.22 5.39
C SER A 11 -5.62 -81.87 5.78
N VAL A 12 -6.22 -80.74 5.38
CA VAL A 12 -6.61 -80.24 4.02
C VAL A 12 -8.03 -80.63 3.56
N THR A 13 -8.84 -79.61 3.26
CA THR A 13 -9.78 -79.53 2.12
C THR A 13 -9.80 -78.10 1.59
N ALA A 14 -9.83 -77.89 0.26
CA ALA A 14 -9.67 -76.56 -0.33
C ALA A 14 -10.69 -76.25 -1.44
N SER A 15 -11.36 -75.09 -1.33
CA SER A 15 -12.08 -74.38 -2.41
C SER A 15 -12.65 -73.06 -1.86
N SER A 16 -12.84 -71.98 -2.62
CA SER A 16 -12.29 -71.64 -3.94
C SER A 16 -12.30 -70.11 -4.14
N LYS A 17 -11.63 -69.61 -5.18
CA LYS A 17 -11.42 -68.17 -5.44
C LYS A 17 -12.73 -67.41 -5.68
N THR A 18 -12.86 -66.22 -5.08
CA THR A 18 -13.63 -65.11 -5.67
C THR A 18 -12.82 -63.82 -5.59
N LYS A 19 -12.44 -63.23 -6.73
CA LYS A 19 -11.85 -61.89 -6.80
C LYS A 19 -12.96 -60.84 -6.95
N SER A 20 -13.39 -60.24 -5.84
CA SER A 20 -14.18 -58.99 -5.84
C SER A 20 -14.09 -58.35 -4.44
N SER A 21 -14.00 -57.03 -4.25
CA SER A 21 -13.96 -55.94 -5.23
C SER A 21 -12.84 -54.93 -4.94
N VAL A 22 -12.26 -54.35 -6.00
CA VAL A 22 -11.35 -53.19 -5.96
C VAL A 22 -11.84 -52.13 -6.97
N LYS A 23 -13.16 -52.09 -7.21
CA LYS A 23 -13.80 -51.19 -8.21
C LYS A 23 -14.59 -50.05 -7.59
N ASP A 24 -15.14 -50.21 -6.38
CA ASP A 24 -16.25 -49.40 -5.87
C ASP A 24 -15.86 -48.00 -5.32
N ILE A 25 -14.71 -47.48 -5.72
CA ILE A 25 -14.26 -46.10 -5.42
C ILE A 25 -14.25 -45.22 -6.68
N LYS A 26 -14.06 -45.80 -7.88
CA LYS A 26 -13.81 -45.05 -9.12
C LYS A 26 -15.04 -44.68 -9.97
N ASN A 27 -16.26 -44.96 -9.50
CA ASN A 27 -17.49 -44.79 -10.29
C ASN A 27 -18.48 -43.76 -9.70
N GLN A 28 -18.03 -42.81 -8.86
CA GLN A 28 -18.92 -41.84 -8.21
C GLN A 28 -19.45 -40.74 -9.16
N PHE A 29 -18.71 -40.45 -10.24
CA PHE A 29 -19.06 -39.45 -11.25
C PHE A 29 -19.17 -40.08 -12.66
N GLU A 30 -19.43 -41.39 -12.73
CA GLU A 30 -19.55 -42.14 -13.98
C GLU A 30 -20.61 -41.53 -14.90
N GLY A 31 -20.28 -41.40 -16.19
CA GLY A 31 -21.13 -40.76 -17.20
C GLY A 31 -21.03 -39.23 -17.27
N LEU A 32 -20.29 -38.56 -16.39
CA LEU A 32 -20.05 -37.12 -16.49
C LEU A 32 -18.81 -36.82 -17.35
N VAL A 33 -18.98 -35.85 -18.25
CA VAL A 33 -17.91 -35.24 -19.06
C VAL A 33 -17.75 -33.79 -18.63
N ILE A 34 -16.55 -33.42 -18.17
CA ILE A 34 -16.26 -32.14 -17.51
C ILE A 34 -15.10 -31.46 -18.22
N SER A 35 -15.20 -30.16 -18.48
CA SER A 35 -14.08 -29.35 -18.98
C SER A 35 -13.82 -28.11 -18.10
N ALA A 36 -12.70 -27.44 -18.31
CA ALA A 36 -12.33 -26.18 -17.67
C ALA A 36 -12.02 -25.11 -18.72
N SER A 37 -12.36 -23.85 -18.44
CA SER A 37 -12.07 -22.72 -19.34
C SER A 37 -11.78 -21.43 -18.57
N GLY A 38 -10.77 -20.68 -19.05
CA GLY A 38 -10.26 -19.47 -18.43
C GLY A 38 -9.38 -19.71 -17.20
N THR A 39 -8.82 -18.63 -16.65
CA THR A 39 -8.04 -18.68 -15.41
C THR A 39 -8.99 -18.92 -14.23
N ILE A 40 -8.80 -20.04 -13.54
CA ILE A 40 -9.56 -20.41 -12.34
C ILE A 40 -8.63 -20.11 -11.14
N PRO A 41 -9.04 -19.25 -10.17
CA PRO A 41 -8.24 -18.96 -8.99
C PRO A 41 -7.88 -20.24 -8.23
N ASP A 42 -6.66 -20.27 -7.71
CA ASP A 42 -6.11 -21.31 -6.83
C ASP A 42 -6.07 -22.76 -7.40
N TYR A 43 -6.42 -22.98 -8.69
CA TYR A 43 -6.36 -24.31 -9.34
C TYR A 43 -5.89 -24.24 -10.81
N LYS A 44 -4.90 -25.05 -11.18
CA LYS A 44 -4.50 -25.29 -12.58
C LYS A 44 -5.45 -26.25 -13.28
N HIS A 45 -5.49 -26.21 -14.62
CA HIS A 45 -6.35 -27.10 -15.40
C HIS A 45 -5.97 -28.59 -15.24
N ASP A 46 -4.69 -28.92 -15.07
CA ASP A 46 -4.27 -30.31 -14.85
C ASP A 46 -4.58 -30.81 -13.43
N GLU A 47 -4.64 -29.91 -12.44
CA GLU A 47 -5.10 -30.21 -11.08
C GLU A 47 -6.62 -30.46 -11.06
N ILE A 48 -7.38 -29.71 -11.88
CA ILE A 48 -8.82 -29.94 -12.10
C ILE A 48 -9.06 -31.25 -12.87
N GLN A 49 -8.26 -31.55 -13.89
CA GLN A 49 -8.29 -32.83 -14.60
C GLN A 49 -8.09 -34.00 -13.64
N ALA A 50 -7.06 -33.94 -12.78
CA ALA A 50 -6.78 -34.99 -11.81
C ALA A 50 -7.96 -35.23 -10.86
N MET A 51 -8.59 -34.17 -10.32
CA MET A 51 -9.79 -34.30 -9.48
C MET A 51 -10.99 -34.92 -10.21
N VAL A 52 -11.17 -34.60 -11.49
CA VAL A 52 -12.26 -35.15 -12.34
C VAL A 52 -12.04 -36.65 -12.60
N GLU A 53 -10.82 -37.04 -12.97
CA GLU A 53 -10.45 -38.42 -13.31
C GLU A 53 -10.33 -39.33 -12.07
N GLU A 54 -9.92 -38.80 -10.92
CA GLU A 54 -9.92 -39.52 -9.64
C GLU A 54 -11.35 -39.92 -9.22
N CYS A 55 -12.34 -39.08 -9.53
CA CYS A 55 -13.75 -39.29 -9.19
C CYS A 55 -14.54 -40.16 -10.19
N GLY A 56 -13.96 -40.50 -11.34
CA GLY A 56 -14.58 -41.34 -12.36
C GLY A 56 -15.25 -40.63 -13.52
N ALA A 57 -15.04 -39.31 -13.68
CA ALA A 57 -15.54 -38.55 -14.81
C ALA A 57 -14.48 -38.43 -15.94
N LYS A 58 -14.93 -38.22 -17.18
CA LYS A 58 -14.05 -37.88 -18.31
C LYS A 58 -13.69 -36.39 -18.22
N PHE A 59 -12.41 -36.05 -18.25
CA PHE A 59 -11.99 -34.67 -18.52
C PHE A 59 -11.85 -34.46 -20.04
N GLU A 60 -12.49 -33.41 -20.58
CA GLU A 60 -12.46 -33.11 -22.01
C GLU A 60 -11.71 -31.78 -22.27
N LYS A 61 -10.76 -31.79 -23.22
CA LYS A 61 -9.86 -30.65 -23.47
C LYS A 61 -10.24 -29.84 -24.71
N MET A 62 -10.99 -30.39 -25.67
CA MET A 62 -11.29 -29.77 -26.95
C MET A 62 -12.79 -29.73 -27.29
N ASN A 63 -13.53 -30.82 -27.08
CA ASN A 63 -14.91 -30.97 -27.56
C ASN A 63 -15.95 -30.54 -26.51
N ILE A 64 -16.33 -29.26 -26.44
CA ILE A 64 -17.25 -28.79 -25.39
C ILE A 64 -18.72 -29.19 -25.66
N SER A 65 -19.05 -29.48 -26.91
CA SER A 65 -20.27 -30.16 -27.34
C SER A 65 -20.50 -31.54 -26.66
N GLU A 66 -19.45 -32.26 -26.26
CA GLU A 66 -19.56 -33.52 -25.49
C GLU A 66 -19.70 -33.29 -23.97
N CYS A 67 -19.50 -32.07 -23.48
CA CYS A 67 -19.45 -31.80 -22.04
C CYS A 67 -20.84 -31.74 -21.39
N THR A 68 -20.96 -32.36 -20.22
CA THR A 68 -22.11 -32.20 -19.32
C THR A 68 -21.95 -30.99 -18.39
N HIS A 69 -20.70 -30.61 -18.09
CA HIS A 69 -20.38 -29.48 -17.21
C HIS A 69 -19.15 -28.71 -17.73
N LEU A 70 -19.21 -27.38 -17.70
CA LEU A 70 -18.05 -26.52 -17.92
C LEU A 70 -17.74 -25.72 -16.65
N ILE A 71 -16.53 -25.93 -16.11
CA ILE A 71 -16.02 -25.18 -14.96
C ILE A 71 -15.36 -23.89 -15.46
N THR A 72 -15.83 -22.75 -14.96
CA THR A 72 -15.22 -21.44 -15.26
C THR A 72 -15.49 -20.42 -14.15
N THR A 73 -15.06 -19.17 -14.34
CA THR A 73 -15.29 -18.07 -13.40
C THR A 73 -16.36 -17.09 -13.89
N ALA A 74 -16.99 -16.42 -12.93
CA ALA A 74 -17.93 -15.33 -13.18
C ALA A 74 -17.32 -14.15 -13.96
N GLY A 75 -15.98 -13.98 -13.90
CA GLY A 75 -15.24 -12.99 -14.68
C GLY A 75 -15.04 -13.43 -16.13
N CYS A 76 -14.56 -14.65 -16.37
CA CYS A 76 -14.38 -15.19 -17.73
C CYS A 76 -15.71 -15.27 -18.50
N TYR A 77 -16.79 -15.67 -17.83
CA TYR A 77 -18.14 -15.74 -18.39
C TYR A 77 -18.73 -14.36 -18.78
N ARG A 78 -18.28 -13.27 -18.14
CA ARG A 78 -18.78 -11.90 -18.35
C ARG A 78 -17.73 -10.96 -18.96
N SER A 79 -16.65 -11.51 -19.50
CA SER A 79 -15.62 -10.75 -20.21
C SER A 79 -16.20 -10.08 -21.47
N LYS A 80 -15.64 -8.94 -21.88
CA LYS A 80 -15.91 -8.37 -23.22
C LYS A 80 -15.42 -9.31 -24.35
N THR A 81 -14.42 -10.12 -24.04
CA THR A 81 -13.88 -11.19 -24.87
C THR A 81 -14.07 -12.52 -24.15
N VAL A 82 -15.22 -13.17 -24.38
CA VAL A 82 -15.54 -14.48 -23.78
C VAL A 82 -14.75 -15.58 -24.50
N PRO A 83 -13.99 -16.44 -23.80
CA PRO A 83 -13.28 -17.57 -24.40
C PRO A 83 -14.22 -18.50 -25.19
N ALA A 84 -13.79 -18.95 -26.38
CA ALA A 84 -14.61 -19.74 -27.32
C ALA A 84 -15.31 -20.96 -26.66
N LYS A 85 -14.60 -21.70 -25.80
CA LYS A 85 -15.17 -22.82 -25.02
C LYS A 85 -16.40 -22.45 -24.19
N ILE A 86 -16.45 -21.24 -23.63
CA ILE A 86 -17.59 -20.76 -22.85
C ILE A 86 -18.75 -20.40 -23.78
N VAL A 87 -18.47 -19.86 -24.98
CA VAL A 87 -19.49 -19.58 -26.00
C VAL A 87 -20.11 -20.87 -26.53
N GLU A 88 -19.30 -21.91 -26.79
CA GLU A 88 -19.77 -23.25 -27.18
C GLU A 88 -20.66 -23.87 -26.09
N ALA A 89 -20.22 -23.84 -24.82
CA ALA A 89 -21.03 -24.31 -23.70
C ALA A 89 -22.33 -23.50 -23.50
N GLN A 90 -22.33 -22.18 -23.77
CA GLN A 90 -23.53 -21.35 -23.71
C GLN A 90 -24.57 -21.71 -24.77
N GLN A 91 -24.16 -22.38 -25.86
CA GLN A 91 -25.02 -22.86 -26.93
C GLN A 91 -25.42 -24.34 -26.78
N ASN A 92 -24.69 -25.12 -25.97
CA ASN A 92 -24.99 -26.52 -25.70
C ASN A 92 -26.02 -26.67 -24.56
N PRO A 93 -27.28 -27.08 -24.82
CA PRO A 93 -28.31 -27.21 -23.78
C PRO A 93 -28.02 -28.31 -22.75
N ASN A 94 -27.09 -29.22 -23.06
CA ASN A 94 -26.70 -30.33 -22.18
C ASN A 94 -25.49 -29.99 -21.28
N CYS A 95 -24.87 -28.82 -21.43
CA CYS A 95 -23.66 -28.41 -20.69
C CYS A 95 -23.97 -27.33 -19.65
N GLU A 96 -24.03 -27.70 -18.36
CA GLU A 96 -24.25 -26.72 -17.29
C GLU A 96 -22.95 -26.00 -16.88
N ILE A 97 -22.99 -24.66 -16.88
CA ILE A 97 -21.80 -23.82 -16.64
C ILE A 97 -21.74 -23.43 -15.15
N VAL A 98 -20.76 -24.00 -14.44
CA VAL A 98 -20.64 -23.99 -12.97
C VAL A 98 -19.32 -23.38 -12.50
N SER A 99 -19.28 -22.96 -11.23
CA SER A 99 -18.02 -22.61 -10.56
C SER A 99 -17.25 -23.86 -10.11
N ILE A 100 -15.95 -23.68 -9.83
CA ILE A 100 -15.08 -24.74 -9.29
C ILE A 100 -15.60 -25.32 -7.96
N ASP A 101 -16.37 -24.52 -7.20
CA ASP A 101 -17.01 -24.93 -5.95
C ASP A 101 -17.96 -26.13 -6.13
N TRP A 102 -18.56 -26.30 -7.31
CA TRP A 102 -19.40 -27.46 -7.61
C TRP A 102 -18.59 -28.76 -7.58
N LEU A 103 -17.44 -28.79 -8.27
CA LEU A 103 -16.55 -29.94 -8.28
C LEU A 103 -16.03 -30.20 -6.87
N LEU A 104 -15.45 -29.19 -6.21
CA LEU A 104 -14.87 -29.31 -4.86
C LEU A 104 -15.92 -29.78 -3.82
N SER A 105 -17.15 -29.30 -3.91
CA SER A 105 -18.24 -29.71 -3.02
C SER A 105 -18.72 -31.13 -3.32
N SER A 106 -18.76 -31.52 -4.59
CA SER A 106 -19.19 -32.86 -5.03
C SER A 106 -18.14 -33.93 -4.70
N VAL A 107 -16.85 -33.66 -4.96
CA VAL A 107 -15.71 -34.52 -4.59
C VAL A 107 -15.75 -34.81 -3.08
N LYS A 108 -15.93 -33.75 -2.29
CA LYS A 108 -16.08 -33.83 -0.83
C LYS A 108 -17.35 -34.55 -0.37
N ALA A 109 -18.42 -34.51 -1.16
CA ALA A 109 -19.68 -35.23 -0.92
C ALA A 109 -19.65 -36.70 -1.39
N LYS A 110 -18.64 -37.10 -2.18
CA LYS A 110 -18.53 -38.40 -2.86
C LYS A 110 -19.69 -38.70 -3.82
N ALA A 111 -20.30 -37.65 -4.36
CA ALA A 111 -21.39 -37.72 -5.33
C ALA A 111 -21.57 -36.36 -6.04
N PRO A 112 -22.00 -36.33 -7.31
CA PRO A 112 -22.32 -35.09 -8.03
C PRO A 112 -23.50 -34.36 -7.40
N LEU A 113 -23.30 -33.09 -7.02
CA LEU A 113 -24.33 -32.26 -6.41
C LEU A 113 -25.21 -31.55 -7.45
N ALA A 114 -26.43 -31.17 -7.05
CA ALA A 114 -27.34 -30.42 -7.91
C ALA A 114 -26.76 -29.04 -8.30
N VAL A 115 -26.58 -28.81 -9.61
CA VAL A 115 -25.87 -27.64 -10.17
C VAL A 115 -26.46 -26.28 -9.78
N ARG A 116 -27.75 -26.20 -9.46
CA ARG A 116 -28.52 -24.94 -9.31
C ARG A 116 -27.90 -23.90 -8.36
N GLY A 117 -27.16 -24.33 -7.33
CA GLY A 117 -26.47 -23.44 -6.40
C GLY A 117 -25.14 -22.86 -6.91
N PHE A 118 -24.58 -23.42 -7.99
CA PHE A 118 -23.23 -23.19 -8.49
C PHE A 118 -23.20 -22.59 -9.91
N LEU A 119 -24.36 -22.45 -10.56
CA LEU A 119 -24.47 -21.95 -11.93
C LEU A 119 -23.94 -20.52 -12.04
N ILE A 120 -22.96 -20.30 -12.92
CA ILE A 120 -22.31 -18.99 -13.11
C ILE A 120 -23.33 -17.90 -13.51
N ARG A 121 -24.37 -18.27 -14.27
CA ARG A 121 -25.52 -17.41 -14.61
C ARG A 121 -26.26 -16.87 -13.38
N ALA A 122 -26.47 -17.68 -12.35
CA ALA A 122 -27.17 -17.29 -11.12
C ALA A 122 -26.33 -16.37 -10.21
N LEU A 123 -25.00 -16.56 -10.21
CA LEU A 123 -24.02 -15.82 -9.38
C LEU A 123 -23.76 -14.37 -9.86
N GLY A 124 -24.77 -13.67 -10.38
CA GLY A 124 -24.61 -12.31 -10.92
C GLY A 124 -25.88 -11.47 -11.10
N SER A 125 -27.04 -11.90 -10.57
CA SER A 125 -28.26 -11.08 -10.57
C SER A 125 -28.89 -11.06 -9.17
N LYS A 126 -29.30 -9.87 -8.71
CA LYS A 126 -29.67 -9.66 -7.30
C LYS A 126 -31.09 -10.20 -6.98
N ARG A 127 -31.15 -11.19 -6.07
CA ARG A 127 -32.04 -11.26 -4.87
C ARG A 127 -33.24 -12.26 -4.83
N LEU A 128 -33.13 -13.25 -3.93
CA LEU A 128 -34.19 -14.05 -3.28
C LEU A 128 -35.02 -14.99 -4.22
N VAL A 129 -35.87 -15.93 -3.78
CA VAL A 129 -36.79 -16.02 -2.61
C VAL A 129 -36.72 -17.39 -1.88
N SER A 130 -37.30 -17.44 -0.67
CA SER A 130 -37.52 -18.62 0.18
C SER A 130 -38.39 -19.72 -0.45
N THR A 131 -38.39 -20.90 0.17
CA THR A 131 -39.34 -21.99 -0.09
C THR A 131 -40.80 -21.53 -0.01
N THR A 132 -41.58 -21.84 -1.04
CA THR A 132 -43.04 -21.69 -1.05
C THR A 132 -43.72 -23.01 -0.67
N SER A 133 -44.48 -23.00 0.41
CA SER A 133 -45.56 -23.97 0.68
C SER A 133 -46.54 -23.31 1.66
N ASP A 134 -47.69 -22.86 1.16
CA ASP A 134 -48.73 -22.24 1.98
C ASP A 134 -49.86 -23.23 2.25
N SER A 135 -50.13 -23.46 3.54
CA SER A 135 -51.32 -24.14 4.07
C SER A 135 -51.33 -23.93 5.59
N GLY A 136 -52.09 -22.93 6.07
CA GLY A 136 -52.01 -22.50 7.48
C GLY A 136 -52.71 -23.41 8.48
N SER A 137 -52.17 -23.49 9.71
CA SER A 137 -52.93 -23.77 10.93
C SER A 137 -52.13 -23.43 12.21
N LYS A 138 -52.88 -23.24 13.32
CA LYS A 138 -52.46 -23.00 14.71
C LYS A 138 -53.65 -23.40 15.60
N PRO A 139 -53.51 -23.68 16.92
CA PRO A 139 -52.31 -23.66 17.78
C PRO A 139 -52.13 -24.93 18.67
N THR A 140 -51.20 -24.89 19.64
CA THR A 140 -51.07 -25.76 20.86
C THR A 140 -50.76 -27.28 20.65
N HIS A 141 -49.89 -27.98 21.40
CA HIS A 141 -49.64 -27.96 22.86
C HIS A 141 -48.26 -28.53 23.31
N LYS A 142 -47.75 -28.04 24.47
CA LYS A 142 -46.94 -28.70 25.55
C LYS A 142 -45.81 -29.74 25.25
N ARG A 143 -44.57 -29.33 25.60
CA ARG A 143 -43.52 -30.02 26.42
C ARG A 143 -43.13 -31.50 26.16
N LYS A 144 -41.81 -31.72 25.95
CA LYS A 144 -40.89 -32.20 27.02
C LYS A 144 -39.43 -31.75 26.76
N LEU A 145 -38.51 -32.01 27.70
CA LEU A 145 -37.15 -31.45 27.78
C LEU A 145 -36.06 -32.56 27.84
N SER A 146 -34.87 -32.25 27.31
CA SER A 146 -33.60 -33.03 27.27
C SER A 146 -33.67 -34.36 26.47
N SER A 147 -32.57 -35.07 26.17
CA SER A 147 -31.13 -34.92 26.51
C SER A 147 -30.23 -35.64 25.45
N ASP A 148 -28.94 -35.32 25.22
CA ASP A 148 -28.20 -34.06 25.40
C ASP A 148 -26.82 -34.08 24.67
N LEU A 149 -26.02 -33.02 24.82
CA LEU A 149 -24.57 -32.88 24.53
C LEU A 149 -24.00 -33.23 23.12
N SER A 150 -23.63 -32.14 22.42
CA SER A 150 -22.33 -31.91 21.75
C SER A 150 -22.15 -32.12 20.22
N GLN A 151 -21.17 -31.37 19.68
CA GLN A 151 -20.51 -31.47 18.36
C GLN A 151 -21.33 -31.25 17.07
N SER A 152 -21.57 -29.98 16.70
CA SER A 152 -21.77 -29.60 15.28
C SER A 152 -21.30 -28.18 14.88
N ALA A 153 -20.57 -27.48 15.76
CA ALA A 153 -20.11 -26.10 15.54
C ALA A 153 -18.74 -25.99 14.82
N SER A 154 -18.57 -26.63 13.65
CA SER A 154 -17.40 -26.39 12.77
C SER A 154 -17.60 -26.93 11.35
N ARG A 155 -17.64 -26.04 10.34
CA ARG A 155 -17.39 -26.26 8.89
C ARG A 155 -17.75 -24.98 8.09
N ARG A 156 -16.87 -24.28 7.37
CA ARG A 156 -15.40 -24.17 7.36
C ARG A 156 -15.06 -22.73 6.91
N THR A 157 -14.22 -22.00 7.64
CA THR A 157 -13.70 -20.64 7.32
C THR A 157 -12.37 -20.66 6.55
N LYS A 158 -12.02 -21.81 5.95
CA LYS A 158 -10.62 -22.21 5.74
C LYS A 158 -9.82 -21.30 4.79
N GLY A 159 -10.32 -21.00 3.60
CA GLY A 159 -9.58 -20.23 2.58
C GLY A 159 -9.16 -18.84 3.07
N GLY A 160 -10.11 -18.06 3.60
CA GLY A 160 -9.82 -16.75 4.20
C GLY A 160 -8.90 -16.82 5.42
N LYS A 161 -9.06 -17.80 6.32
CA LYS A 161 -8.16 -17.94 7.48
C LYS A 161 -6.73 -18.29 7.05
N ASP A 162 -6.58 -19.24 6.13
CA ASP A 162 -5.27 -19.66 5.62
C ASP A 162 -4.57 -18.47 4.93
N ARG A 163 -5.30 -17.62 4.20
CA ARG A 163 -4.80 -16.35 3.63
C ARG A 163 -4.42 -15.30 4.68
N VAL A 164 -5.19 -15.16 5.77
CA VAL A 164 -4.81 -14.28 6.90
C VAL A 164 -3.54 -14.79 7.58
N MET A 165 -3.40 -16.10 7.79
CA MET A 165 -2.18 -16.70 8.37
C MET A 165 -0.95 -16.49 7.47
N ALA A 166 -1.11 -16.62 6.15
CA ALA A 166 -0.03 -16.35 5.18
C ALA A 166 0.43 -14.87 5.19
N ASN A 167 -0.44 -13.94 5.56
CA ASN A 167 -0.18 -12.50 5.62
C ASN A 167 -0.10 -11.95 7.06
N ILE A 168 0.10 -12.82 8.06
CA ILE A 168 -0.21 -12.50 9.46
C ILE A 168 0.55 -11.29 10.00
N ILE A 169 1.84 -11.14 9.66
CA ILE A 169 2.68 -10.02 10.10
C ILE A 169 2.09 -8.68 9.64
N LYS A 170 1.74 -8.58 8.34
CA LYS A 170 1.13 -7.39 7.74
C LYS A 170 -0.27 -7.13 8.28
N LEU A 171 -1.10 -8.16 8.39
CA LEU A 171 -2.49 -8.01 8.83
C LEU A 171 -2.64 -7.76 10.33
N SER A 172 -1.69 -8.21 11.16
CA SER A 172 -1.59 -7.80 12.57
C SER A 172 -1.05 -6.37 12.72
N ALA A 173 -0.11 -5.93 11.87
CA ALA A 173 0.37 -4.54 11.88
C ALA A 173 -0.73 -3.52 11.53
N LEU A 174 -1.70 -3.88 10.68
CA LEU A 174 -2.84 -3.03 10.34
C LEU A 174 -3.88 -2.87 11.47
N VAL A 175 -3.86 -3.71 12.52
CA VAL A 175 -4.85 -3.67 13.61
C VAL A 175 -4.81 -2.31 14.33
N ASP A 176 -5.98 -1.71 14.54
CA ASP A 176 -6.06 -0.38 15.13
C ASP A 176 -5.54 -0.34 16.58
N LYS A 177 -4.48 0.44 16.81
CA LYS A 177 -3.81 0.64 18.12
C LYS A 177 -4.71 1.26 19.21
N GLY A 178 -5.92 1.70 18.87
CA GLY A 178 -6.96 2.07 19.83
C GLY A 178 -7.77 0.87 20.37
N ILE A 179 -7.85 -0.25 19.64
CA ILE A 179 -8.58 -1.45 20.08
C ILE A 179 -7.88 -2.03 21.32
N PRO A 180 -8.60 -2.34 22.41
CA PRO A 180 -8.00 -2.95 23.61
C PRO A 180 -7.26 -4.24 23.27
N ALA A 181 -6.05 -4.42 23.80
CA ALA A 181 -5.27 -5.65 23.60
C ALA A 181 -5.78 -6.83 24.46
N GLU A 182 -6.39 -6.53 25.60
CA GLU A 182 -6.86 -7.51 26.59
C GLU A 182 -7.75 -8.61 25.99
N GLY A 183 -7.52 -9.85 26.42
CA GLY A 183 -8.28 -11.03 26.00
C GLY A 183 -8.03 -11.54 24.57
N ARG A 184 -7.23 -10.85 23.75
CA ARG A 184 -6.95 -11.23 22.35
C ARG A 184 -5.62 -11.99 22.22
N LYS A 185 -5.60 -13.01 21.37
CA LYS A 185 -4.46 -13.91 21.11
C LYS A 185 -4.16 -13.92 19.61
N ASN A 186 -3.20 -13.11 19.20
CA ASN A 186 -2.83 -12.87 17.79
C ASN A 186 -4.00 -12.29 16.95
N PRO A 187 -4.44 -11.05 17.23
CA PRO A 187 -5.43 -10.35 16.42
C PRO A 187 -4.84 -9.94 15.07
N ALA A 188 -5.64 -10.03 14.01
CA ALA A 188 -5.30 -9.56 12.67
C ALA A 188 -6.53 -8.99 11.95
N VAL A 189 -6.32 -8.05 11.03
CA VAL A 189 -7.37 -7.59 10.12
C VAL A 189 -7.74 -8.72 9.15
N TRP A 190 -9.03 -8.96 8.95
CA TRP A 190 -9.52 -10.00 8.06
C TRP A 190 -9.24 -9.65 6.59
N MET A 191 -8.80 -10.66 5.83
CA MET A 191 -8.66 -10.64 4.38
C MET A 191 -9.54 -11.74 3.80
N ASP A 192 -10.28 -11.46 2.72
CA ASP A 192 -11.09 -12.47 2.04
C ASP A 192 -10.36 -13.19 0.88
N GLU A 193 -11.07 -14.12 0.25
CA GLU A 193 -10.56 -14.95 -0.85
C GLU A 193 -10.27 -14.15 -2.13
N GLY A 194 -10.81 -12.92 -2.25
CA GLY A 194 -10.43 -11.96 -3.28
C GLY A 194 -9.17 -11.14 -2.94
N GLY A 195 -8.57 -11.35 -1.77
CA GLY A 195 -7.46 -10.54 -1.27
C GLY A 195 -7.89 -9.18 -0.71
N VAL A 196 -9.20 -8.91 -0.61
CA VAL A 196 -9.70 -7.63 -0.10
C VAL A 196 -9.52 -7.60 1.42
N ILE A 197 -8.85 -6.55 1.92
CA ILE A 197 -8.66 -6.29 3.35
C ILE A 197 -9.92 -5.59 3.90
N TRP A 198 -10.48 -6.11 4.98
CA TRP A 198 -11.71 -5.60 5.59
C TRP A 198 -11.42 -4.48 6.59
N ASP A 199 -10.81 -3.42 6.06
CA ASP A 199 -10.58 -2.13 6.73
C ASP A 199 -11.16 -1.00 5.88
N ALA A 200 -12.06 -0.22 6.46
CA ALA A 200 -12.69 0.91 5.79
C ALA A 200 -12.48 2.20 6.58
N THR A 201 -11.66 3.09 6.04
CA THR A 201 -11.50 4.46 6.54
C THR A 201 -12.48 5.38 5.82
N LEU A 202 -13.32 6.08 6.58
CA LEU A 202 -14.33 7.00 6.09
C LEU A 202 -14.13 8.38 6.72
N VAL A 203 -14.37 9.46 5.97
CA VAL A 203 -14.46 10.82 6.52
C VAL A 203 -15.86 11.37 6.37
N LYS A 204 -16.28 12.27 7.25
CA LYS A 204 -17.55 13.00 7.12
C LYS A 204 -17.43 14.44 7.62
N SER A 205 -17.75 15.41 6.76
CA SER A 205 -18.01 16.79 7.20
C SER A 205 -19.30 16.84 8.02
N LEU A 206 -19.27 17.58 9.12
CA LEU A 206 -20.45 17.95 9.90
C LEU A 206 -20.94 19.36 9.52
N THR A 207 -20.04 20.21 9.03
CA THR A 207 -20.35 21.56 8.55
C THR A 207 -21.01 21.50 7.16
N PRO A 208 -22.17 22.16 6.92
CA PRO A 208 -22.78 22.27 5.60
C PRO A 208 -21.84 22.90 4.56
N VAL A 209 -21.99 22.51 3.29
CA VAL A 209 -21.11 22.94 2.19
C VAL A 209 -21.11 24.47 2.00
N ASP A 210 -22.27 25.11 2.17
CA ASP A 210 -22.46 26.52 1.85
C ASP A 210 -21.98 27.48 2.96
N ASN A 211 -21.78 26.98 4.19
CA ASN A 211 -21.42 27.78 5.36
C ASN A 211 -19.96 28.28 5.37
N ILE A 212 -19.14 27.97 4.36
CA ILE A 212 -17.71 28.34 4.27
C ILE A 212 -17.49 29.87 4.27
N LYS A 213 -18.51 30.67 3.92
CA LYS A 213 -18.43 32.14 3.97
C LYS A 213 -18.50 32.73 5.39
N ASN A 214 -19.00 31.98 6.36
CA ASN A 214 -19.12 32.43 7.76
C ASN A 214 -17.93 31.90 8.57
N SER A 215 -17.45 32.66 9.55
CA SER A 215 -16.21 32.40 10.30
C SER A 215 -16.23 31.17 11.25
N ALA A 216 -17.12 30.21 11.01
CA ALA A 216 -17.18 28.95 11.75
C ALA A 216 -16.08 28.00 11.24
N THR A 217 -15.21 27.55 12.14
CA THR A 217 -14.23 26.50 11.80
C THR A 217 -14.96 25.24 11.31
N PRO A 218 -14.53 24.62 10.19
CA PRO A 218 -15.10 23.35 9.76
C PRO A 218 -14.95 22.28 10.84
N SER A 219 -15.90 21.36 10.92
CA SER A 219 -15.83 20.23 11.83
C SER A 219 -16.16 18.95 11.08
N ALA A 220 -15.41 17.89 11.36
CA ALA A 220 -15.50 16.62 10.67
C ALA A 220 -15.16 15.44 11.59
N ARG A 221 -15.44 14.22 11.12
CA ARG A 221 -15.12 12.97 11.83
C ARG A 221 -14.48 11.95 10.90
N ILE A 222 -13.60 11.15 11.46
CA ILE A 222 -13.05 9.92 10.87
C ILE A 222 -13.84 8.75 11.46
N PHE A 223 -14.20 7.78 10.63
CA PHE A 223 -14.68 6.47 11.06
C PHE A 223 -13.76 5.40 10.47
N ARG A 224 -13.14 4.56 11.31
CA ARG A 224 -12.48 3.33 10.86
C ARG A 224 -13.35 2.14 11.21
N ILE A 225 -13.67 1.30 10.22
CA ILE A 225 -14.37 0.03 10.41
C ILE A 225 -13.37 -1.07 10.11
N GLN A 226 -13.06 -1.92 11.07
CA GLN A 226 -12.21 -3.11 10.86
C GLN A 226 -12.97 -4.37 11.21
N MET A 227 -12.88 -5.40 10.37
CA MET A 227 -13.19 -6.76 10.76
C MET A 227 -11.90 -7.43 11.23
N ILE A 228 -11.88 -7.88 12.48
CA ILE A 228 -10.73 -8.48 13.16
C ILE A 228 -11.01 -9.94 13.44
N ILE A 229 -10.01 -10.80 13.20
CA ILE A 229 -9.96 -12.20 13.62
C ILE A 229 -8.93 -12.36 14.74
N ASP A 230 -9.32 -12.99 15.84
CA ASP A 230 -8.41 -13.66 16.77
C ASP A 230 -8.01 -15.00 16.15
N THR A 231 -6.79 -15.09 15.64
CA THR A 231 -6.38 -16.26 14.85
C THR A 231 -6.27 -17.52 15.69
N SER A 232 -5.98 -17.38 16.98
CA SER A 232 -5.84 -18.50 17.93
C SER A 232 -7.19 -19.11 18.30
N GLY A 233 -8.21 -18.30 18.53
CA GLY A 233 -9.55 -18.74 18.92
C GLY A 233 -10.53 -18.97 17.76
N ASP A 234 -10.21 -18.49 16.55
CA ASP A 234 -11.17 -18.33 15.43
C ASP A 234 -12.35 -17.40 15.79
N ILE A 235 -12.08 -16.35 16.57
CA ILE A 235 -13.10 -15.42 17.09
C ILE A 235 -13.11 -14.15 16.25
N TYR A 236 -14.26 -13.80 15.69
CA TYR A 236 -14.43 -12.69 14.74
C TYR A 236 -15.25 -11.55 15.34
N HIS A 237 -14.75 -10.32 15.19
CA HIS A 237 -15.42 -9.11 15.65
C HIS A 237 -15.28 -7.98 14.63
N THR A 238 -16.24 -7.07 14.60
CA THR A 238 -16.15 -5.80 13.88
C THR A 238 -15.97 -4.66 14.88
N PHE A 239 -14.88 -3.93 14.74
CA PHE A 239 -14.61 -2.71 15.51
C PHE A 239 -14.93 -1.49 14.67
N ILE A 240 -15.63 -0.54 15.27
CA ILE A 240 -15.94 0.77 14.68
C ILE A 240 -15.31 1.82 15.59
N ARG A 241 -14.22 2.46 15.14
CA ARG A 241 -13.64 3.63 15.80
C ARG A 241 -14.19 4.90 15.17
N GLU A 242 -14.84 5.75 15.96
CA GLU A 242 -15.15 7.13 15.61
C GLU A 242 -14.10 8.07 16.22
N THR A 243 -13.66 9.09 15.49
CA THR A 243 -12.59 10.01 15.93
C THR A 243 -12.84 11.42 15.39
N SER A 244 -12.50 12.44 16.17
CA SER A 244 -12.65 13.86 15.81
C SER A 244 -11.61 14.70 16.54
N LEU A 245 -11.25 15.87 16.00
CA LEU A 245 -10.19 16.73 16.55
C LEU A 245 -10.40 17.17 18.02
N HIS A 246 -11.64 17.18 18.51
CA HIS A 246 -12.03 17.78 19.79
C HIS A 246 -12.58 16.79 20.82
N ARG A 247 -12.59 15.48 20.53
CA ARG A 247 -13.10 14.45 21.43
C ARG A 247 -12.24 13.19 21.33
N GLU A 248 -12.11 12.48 22.44
CA GLU A 248 -11.51 11.15 22.47
C GLU A 248 -12.22 10.19 21.50
N HIS A 249 -11.48 9.17 21.06
CA HIS A 249 -12.00 8.22 20.08
C HIS A 249 -12.95 7.21 20.74
N ILE A 250 -14.14 7.05 20.16
CA ILE A 250 -15.15 6.10 20.65
C ILE A 250 -15.00 4.82 19.85
N ILE A 251 -14.71 3.70 20.51
CA ILE A 251 -14.57 2.38 19.88
C ILE A 251 -15.76 1.51 20.27
N THR A 252 -16.50 1.02 19.29
CA THR A 252 -17.59 0.07 19.48
C THR A 252 -17.17 -1.29 18.93
N CYS A 253 -17.19 -2.32 19.78
CA CYS A 253 -17.14 -3.72 19.34
C CYS A 253 -18.54 -4.18 18.89
N LYS A 254 -18.60 -4.99 17.83
CA LYS A 254 -19.79 -5.66 17.31
C LYS A 254 -19.47 -7.08 16.87
N GLY A 255 -20.43 -7.98 17.01
CA GLY A 255 -20.23 -9.42 16.85
C GLY A 255 -20.58 -10.19 18.11
N ASP A 256 -20.63 -11.50 17.96
CA ASP A 256 -20.85 -12.53 18.98
C ASP A 256 -19.67 -13.53 18.99
N GLY A 257 -18.56 -13.17 18.34
CA GLY A 257 -17.43 -14.04 18.04
C GLY A 257 -17.55 -14.83 16.73
N HIS A 258 -18.69 -14.88 16.06
CA HIS A 258 -18.85 -15.62 14.81
C HIS A 258 -18.65 -14.77 13.55
N PHE A 259 -17.94 -15.36 12.57
CA PHE A 259 -17.67 -14.76 11.25
C PHE A 259 -18.93 -14.17 10.58
N SER A 260 -20.03 -14.93 10.59
CA SER A 260 -21.30 -14.56 9.97
C SER A 260 -21.95 -13.32 10.61
N ARG A 261 -21.76 -13.09 11.91
CA ARG A 261 -22.21 -11.86 12.58
C ARG A 261 -21.26 -10.71 12.32
N ALA A 262 -19.95 -10.92 12.48
CA ALA A 262 -18.94 -9.89 12.24
C ALA A 262 -19.06 -9.30 10.81
N ILE A 263 -19.09 -10.14 9.79
CA ILE A 263 -19.22 -9.70 8.39
C ILE A 263 -20.54 -8.96 8.11
N ALA A 264 -21.62 -9.29 8.84
CA ALA A 264 -22.91 -8.61 8.73
C ALA A 264 -22.89 -7.22 9.41
N GLU A 265 -22.27 -7.13 10.60
CA GLU A 265 -22.06 -5.87 11.33
C GLU A 265 -21.18 -4.90 10.53
N PHE A 266 -20.10 -5.38 9.91
CA PHE A 266 -19.25 -4.59 9.01
C PHE A 266 -20.06 -4.01 7.84
N LYS A 267 -20.79 -4.86 7.10
CA LYS A 267 -21.62 -4.46 5.96
C LYS A 267 -22.73 -3.48 6.37
N ALA A 268 -23.34 -3.67 7.53
CA ALA A 268 -24.36 -2.79 8.09
C ALA A 268 -23.78 -1.42 8.50
N ALA A 269 -22.63 -1.41 9.18
CA ALA A 269 -21.94 -0.20 9.60
C ALA A 269 -21.50 0.65 8.41
N PHE A 270 -20.86 0.03 7.41
CA PHE A 270 -20.46 0.68 6.16
C PHE A 270 -21.67 1.28 5.44
N LYS A 271 -22.71 0.48 5.18
CA LYS A 271 -23.91 0.93 4.47
C LYS A 271 -24.68 2.04 5.20
N ARG A 272 -24.69 2.02 6.53
CA ARG A 272 -25.27 3.11 7.36
C ARG A 272 -24.53 4.43 7.15
N LEU A 273 -23.20 4.37 7.12
CA LEU A 273 -22.31 5.54 7.07
C LEU A 273 -22.13 6.11 5.66
N THR A 274 -21.91 5.28 4.63
CA THR A 274 -21.69 5.71 3.22
C THR A 274 -22.96 5.70 2.37
N GLY A 275 -23.94 4.87 2.71
CA GLY A 275 -25.13 4.59 1.90
C GLY A 275 -24.94 3.56 0.79
N LEU A 276 -23.73 3.01 0.63
CA LEU A 276 -23.32 2.01 -0.38
C LEU A 276 -23.24 0.61 0.24
N ILE A 277 -23.33 -0.48 -0.53
CA ILE A 277 -22.92 -1.81 -0.02
C ILE A 277 -21.40 -1.98 -0.18
N TRP A 278 -20.79 -2.94 0.54
CA TRP A 278 -19.34 -3.11 0.53
C TRP A 278 -18.77 -3.40 -0.87
N SER A 279 -19.44 -4.19 -1.71
CA SER A 279 -19.01 -4.43 -3.11
C SER A 279 -19.10 -3.19 -4.01
N GLU A 280 -19.67 -2.08 -3.51
CA GLU A 280 -19.80 -0.78 -4.18
C GLU A 280 -18.89 0.26 -3.48
N HIS A 281 -17.85 -0.14 -2.72
CA HIS A 281 -17.11 0.76 -1.82
C HIS A 281 -16.26 1.86 -2.51
N GLN A 282 -15.90 1.66 -3.79
CA GLN A 282 -15.18 2.68 -4.59
C GLN A 282 -16.12 3.68 -5.28
N GLU A 283 -17.43 3.44 -5.26
CA GLU A 283 -18.43 4.31 -5.90
C GLU A 283 -18.54 5.67 -5.22
N GLN A 284 -19.15 6.64 -5.92
CA GLN A 284 -19.35 7.97 -5.36
C GLN A 284 -20.26 7.92 -4.10
N PRO A 285 -19.88 8.62 -3.02
CA PRO A 285 -20.65 8.63 -1.78
C PRO A 285 -22.00 9.32 -1.99
N LYS A 286 -23.04 8.84 -1.28
CA LYS A 286 -24.36 9.48 -1.34
C LYS A 286 -24.34 10.85 -0.65
N SER A 287 -25.20 11.77 -1.08
CA SER A 287 -25.24 13.14 -0.53
C SER A 287 -25.39 13.13 0.99
N GLY A 288 -24.56 13.92 1.69
CA GLY A 288 -24.54 14.03 3.15
C GLY A 288 -24.03 12.79 3.91
N LYS A 289 -23.53 11.75 3.22
CA LYS A 289 -22.95 10.54 3.82
C LYS A 289 -21.43 10.63 3.97
N ALA A 290 -20.85 9.67 4.69
CA ALA A 290 -19.41 9.55 4.84
C ALA A 290 -18.76 9.08 3.53
N ILE A 291 -17.58 9.61 3.23
CA ILE A 291 -16.80 9.39 2.02
C ILE A 291 -15.75 8.31 2.32
N PHE A 292 -15.72 7.24 1.53
CA PHE A 292 -14.66 6.24 1.62
C PHE A 292 -13.33 6.81 1.14
N ILE A 293 -12.30 6.67 1.97
CA ILE A 293 -10.91 7.01 1.69
C ILE A 293 -10.12 5.71 1.80
N GLN A 294 -9.65 5.21 0.67
CA GLN A 294 -8.70 4.11 0.67
C GLN A 294 -7.40 4.61 1.29
N SER A 295 -6.93 3.96 2.36
CA SER A 295 -5.62 4.28 2.92
C SER A 295 -4.54 3.88 1.92
N VAL A 296 -3.61 4.79 1.66
CA VAL A 296 -2.29 4.38 1.18
C VAL A 296 -1.68 3.45 2.24
N THR A 297 -1.02 2.39 1.80
CA THR A 297 -0.17 1.53 2.65
C THR A 297 1.16 1.39 1.91
N TYR A 298 2.24 1.80 2.56
CA TYR A 298 3.59 1.85 1.97
C TYR A 298 4.26 0.47 2.06
N ASP A 299 3.76 -0.50 1.30
CA ASP A 299 4.21 -1.90 1.40
C ASP A 299 5.63 -2.11 0.83
N ASP A 300 5.97 -1.40 -0.25
CA ASP A 300 7.23 -1.55 -1.00
C ASP A 300 7.98 -0.20 -1.14
N GLN A 301 8.57 0.30 -0.05
CA GLN A 301 9.55 1.40 -0.13
C GLN A 301 10.97 0.82 -0.33
N PRO A 302 11.70 1.20 -1.41
CA PRO A 302 12.99 0.60 -1.75
C PRO A 302 13.98 0.70 -0.58
N LYS A 303 14.84 -0.30 -0.43
CA LYS A 303 15.90 -0.26 0.59
C LYS A 303 16.94 0.78 0.19
N LEU A 304 17.24 1.68 1.11
CA LEU A 304 18.32 2.66 0.94
C LEU A 304 19.68 1.94 1.02
N GLU A 305 20.64 2.36 0.19
CA GLU A 305 21.97 1.75 0.09
C GLU A 305 22.81 2.06 1.35
N SER A 306 23.73 1.18 1.75
CA SER A 306 24.51 1.39 2.99
C SER A 306 25.33 2.67 2.93
N ALA A 307 25.99 2.94 1.80
CA ALA A 307 26.78 4.16 1.62
C ALA A 307 25.92 5.43 1.79
N VAL A 308 24.67 5.42 1.31
CA VAL A 308 23.72 6.53 1.53
C VAL A 308 23.31 6.64 2.99
N CYS A 309 23.09 5.52 3.70
CA CYS A 309 22.83 5.53 5.14
C CYS A 309 24.02 6.06 5.95
N ASP A 310 25.24 5.70 5.56
CA ASP A 310 26.50 6.09 6.20
C ASP A 310 26.80 7.59 5.95
N VAL A 311 26.68 8.06 4.71
CA VAL A 311 26.82 9.49 4.35
C VAL A 311 25.78 10.36 5.08
N LEU A 312 24.51 9.95 5.13
CA LEU A 312 23.49 10.67 5.89
C LEU A 312 23.73 10.67 7.41
N SER A 313 24.53 9.72 7.94
CA SER A 313 24.88 9.69 9.36
C SER A 313 25.85 10.79 9.77
N ASN A 314 26.74 11.20 8.86
CA ASN A 314 27.75 12.22 9.12
C ASN A 314 27.17 13.64 9.09
N PHE A 315 26.12 13.90 8.31
CA PHE A 315 25.46 15.22 8.25
C PHE A 315 24.43 15.48 9.35
N VAL A 316 23.88 14.44 9.97
CA VAL A 316 22.59 14.56 10.68
C VAL A 316 22.65 14.05 12.11
N ASN A 317 22.90 15.00 13.02
CA ASN A 317 22.66 14.80 14.43
C ASN A 317 21.14 14.62 14.70
N ILE A 318 20.77 13.44 15.20
CA ILE A 318 19.38 13.11 15.57
C ILE A 318 18.83 14.08 16.62
N HIS A 319 19.65 14.60 17.52
CA HIS A 319 19.19 15.57 18.52
C HIS A 319 18.75 16.88 17.86
N ASP A 320 19.49 17.37 16.87
CA ASP A 320 19.21 18.64 16.22
C ASP A 320 17.97 18.56 15.33
N LEU A 321 17.71 17.40 14.68
CA LEU A 321 16.40 17.14 14.07
C LEU A 321 15.26 17.20 15.09
N LEU A 322 15.42 16.63 16.28
CA LEU A 322 14.40 16.68 17.33
C LEU A 322 14.23 18.10 17.91
N ASN A 323 15.28 18.92 17.90
CA ASN A 323 15.20 20.33 18.26
C ASN A 323 14.42 21.11 17.18
N VAL A 324 14.75 20.92 15.89
CA VAL A 324 13.99 21.47 14.75
C VAL A 324 12.52 21.05 14.78
N LYS A 325 12.21 19.81 15.17
CA LYS A 325 10.83 19.34 15.39
C LYS A 325 10.09 20.25 16.37
N THR A 326 10.68 20.58 17.52
CA THR A 326 10.01 21.45 18.51
C THR A 326 9.73 22.83 17.92
N THR A 327 10.73 23.50 17.34
CA THR A 327 10.59 24.85 16.78
C THR A 327 9.61 24.92 15.62
N LEU A 328 9.57 23.93 14.73
CA LEU A 328 8.69 23.95 13.55
C LEU A 328 7.25 23.49 13.83
N LEU A 329 7.03 22.60 14.80
CA LEU A 329 5.75 21.88 14.95
C LEU A 329 5.03 22.10 16.29
N GLU A 330 5.66 22.69 17.31
CA GLU A 330 4.94 23.27 18.45
C GLU A 330 3.83 24.27 18.03
N PRO A 331 4.03 25.16 17.02
CA PRO A 331 2.96 26.00 16.48
C PRO A 331 1.92 25.26 15.61
N TYR A 332 1.89 23.91 15.59
CA TYR A 332 0.87 23.12 14.90
C TYR A 332 -0.09 22.40 15.88
N PRO A 333 -1.00 23.12 16.56
CA PRO A 333 -1.88 22.56 17.58
C PRO A 333 -3.00 21.68 16.98
N ASN A 334 -2.67 20.44 16.64
CA ASN A 334 -3.61 19.45 16.12
C ASN A 334 -3.51 18.10 16.86
N LYS A 335 -4.53 17.79 17.67
CA LYS A 335 -4.58 16.59 18.51
C LYS A 335 -4.56 15.25 17.77
N LEU A 336 -4.93 15.24 16.48
CA LEU A 336 -4.90 14.02 15.68
C LEU A 336 -3.49 13.71 15.17
N LEU A 337 -2.60 14.72 15.12
CA LEU A 337 -1.23 14.64 14.63
C LEU A 337 -0.19 14.76 15.76
N GLU A 338 -0.60 14.68 17.03
CA GLU A 338 0.34 14.54 18.16
C GLU A 338 1.07 13.18 18.07
N THR A 339 2.40 13.17 17.98
CA THR A 339 3.22 11.94 17.75
C THR A 339 3.12 10.88 18.88
N LYS A 340 2.47 11.22 20.00
CA LYS A 340 2.18 10.35 21.14
C LYS A 340 0.76 9.76 21.12
N ALA A 341 -0.12 10.20 20.23
CA ALA A 341 -1.51 9.73 20.17
C ALA A 341 -1.60 8.32 19.58
N LYS A 342 -2.39 7.43 20.21
CA LYS A 342 -2.62 6.05 19.72
C LYS A 342 -3.13 5.97 18.28
N THR A 343 -3.78 7.03 17.79
CA THR A 343 -4.34 7.11 16.44
C THR A 343 -3.42 7.82 15.43
N PHE A 344 -2.25 8.34 15.83
CA PHE A 344 -1.37 9.20 15.03
C PHE A 344 -1.12 8.67 13.60
N GLU A 345 -0.64 7.45 13.48
CA GLU A 345 -0.34 6.78 12.21
C GLU A 345 -1.56 6.71 11.28
N HIS A 346 -2.73 6.36 11.83
CA HIS A 346 -3.99 6.34 11.08
C HIS A 346 -4.45 7.75 10.69
N SER A 347 -4.23 8.75 11.55
CA SER A 347 -4.49 10.16 11.25
C SER A 347 -3.63 10.66 10.09
N ILE A 348 -2.32 10.38 10.11
CA ILE A 348 -1.35 10.74 9.06
C ILE A 348 -1.77 10.12 7.73
N LEU A 349 -1.96 8.80 7.68
CA LEU A 349 -2.38 8.10 6.45
C LEU A 349 -3.74 8.60 5.95
N THR A 350 -4.69 8.93 6.84
CA THR A 350 -5.97 9.57 6.47
C THR A 350 -5.75 10.96 5.86
N ALA A 351 -4.87 11.78 6.44
CA ALA A 351 -4.60 13.14 5.98
C ALA A 351 -3.88 13.15 4.61
N ILE A 352 -2.89 12.28 4.41
CA ILE A 352 -2.21 12.07 3.12
C ILE A 352 -3.23 11.61 2.06
N SER A 353 -4.04 10.61 2.39
CA SER A 353 -5.03 10.05 1.46
C SER A 353 -6.14 11.06 1.10
N LEU A 354 -6.49 11.98 2.01
CA LEU A 354 -7.36 13.13 1.69
C LEU A 354 -6.71 14.09 0.71
N LEU A 355 -5.48 14.56 0.99
CA LEU A 355 -4.78 15.53 0.14
C LEU A 355 -4.56 14.98 -1.27
N ASN A 356 -4.24 13.69 -1.39
CA ASN A 356 -4.13 13.01 -2.68
C ASN A 356 -5.47 12.98 -3.41
N LYS A 357 -6.57 12.55 -2.76
CA LYS A 357 -7.91 12.50 -3.38
C LYS A 357 -8.45 13.89 -3.76
N ILE A 358 -8.12 14.93 -3.00
CA ILE A 358 -8.44 16.34 -3.33
C ILE A 358 -7.66 16.78 -4.58
N SER A 359 -6.35 16.53 -4.60
CA SER A 359 -5.46 16.88 -5.73
C SER A 359 -5.85 16.16 -7.02
N ASP A 360 -6.20 14.88 -6.95
CA ASP A 360 -6.67 14.10 -8.10
C ASP A 360 -7.99 14.59 -8.67
N LEU A 361 -8.94 14.99 -7.81
CA LEU A 361 -10.19 15.58 -8.27
C LEU A 361 -9.97 16.97 -8.88
N GLN A 362 -9.09 17.80 -8.30
CA GLN A 362 -8.73 19.11 -8.86
C GLN A 362 -8.10 18.99 -10.26
N ARG A 363 -7.19 18.02 -10.47
CA ARG A 363 -6.61 17.75 -11.79
C ARG A 363 -7.66 17.31 -12.83
N ARG A 364 -8.74 16.64 -12.39
CA ARG A 364 -9.84 16.18 -13.28
C ARG A 364 -10.89 17.25 -13.56
N THR A 365 -11.01 18.30 -12.73
CA THR A 365 -12.02 19.37 -12.91
C THR A 365 -11.69 20.41 -14.00
N GLN A 366 -11.01 19.99 -15.08
CA GLN A 366 -11.04 20.73 -16.34
C GLN A 366 -12.37 20.49 -17.11
N ASP A 367 -13.02 19.34 -16.90
CA ASP A 367 -14.41 19.10 -17.31
C ASP A 367 -15.39 19.52 -16.20
N ASP A 368 -16.35 20.41 -16.50
CA ASP A 368 -17.21 21.09 -15.51
C ASP A 368 -18.37 20.23 -14.97
N SER A 369 -18.04 19.04 -14.47
CA SER A 369 -18.99 18.20 -13.74
C SER A 369 -19.22 18.73 -12.32
N GLY A 370 -20.38 19.35 -12.09
CA GLY A 370 -20.75 19.95 -10.79
C GLY A 370 -20.70 18.97 -9.59
N GLY A 371 -20.74 17.66 -9.83
CA GLY A 371 -20.53 16.62 -8.82
C GLY A 371 -19.10 16.58 -8.26
N ALA A 372 -18.07 16.63 -9.13
CA ALA A 372 -16.67 16.60 -8.71
C ALA A 372 -16.33 17.84 -7.85
N LYS A 373 -16.77 19.03 -8.29
CA LYS A 373 -16.63 20.32 -7.57
C LYS A 373 -17.19 20.28 -6.15
N ARG A 374 -18.37 19.66 -5.97
CA ARG A 374 -19.00 19.42 -4.66
C ARG A 374 -18.19 18.42 -3.82
N LEU A 375 -17.77 17.29 -4.40
CA LEU A 375 -16.98 16.27 -3.70
C LEU A 375 -15.63 16.82 -3.20
N THR A 376 -14.90 17.57 -4.03
CA THR A 376 -13.68 18.28 -3.64
C THR A 376 -13.93 19.24 -2.48
N THR A 377 -15.03 20.00 -2.52
CA THR A 377 -15.38 20.93 -1.44
C THR A 377 -15.67 20.20 -0.13
N SER A 378 -16.43 19.10 -0.16
CA SER A 378 -16.69 18.27 1.03
C SER A 378 -15.42 17.59 1.57
N LEU A 379 -14.50 17.17 0.72
CA LEU A 379 -13.21 16.61 1.13
C LEU A 379 -12.29 17.67 1.75
N SER A 380 -12.23 18.88 1.18
CA SER A 380 -11.51 20.00 1.80
C SER A 380 -12.12 20.39 3.15
N GLN A 381 -13.45 20.38 3.30
CA GLN A 381 -14.08 20.56 4.62
C GLN A 381 -13.71 19.45 5.62
N CYS A 382 -13.60 18.19 5.16
CA CYS A 382 -13.12 17.09 6.01
C CYS A 382 -11.67 17.31 6.45
N PHE A 383 -10.79 17.69 5.52
CA PHE A 383 -9.40 18.00 5.83
C PHE A 383 -9.31 19.18 6.82
N PHE A 384 -10.03 20.27 6.56
CA PHE A 384 -10.00 21.45 7.42
C PHE A 384 -10.53 21.18 8.84
N GLY A 385 -11.61 20.39 8.97
CA GLY A 385 -12.21 20.05 10.26
C GLY A 385 -11.54 18.90 11.03
N LEU A 386 -10.44 18.36 10.53
CA LEU A 386 -9.63 17.32 11.17
C LEU A 386 -8.17 17.75 11.36
N PHE A 387 -7.56 18.36 10.34
CA PHE A 387 -6.10 18.50 10.22
C PHE A 387 -5.60 19.95 10.13
N TRP A 388 -6.47 20.95 9.90
CA TRP A 388 -6.01 22.35 9.85
C TRP A 388 -5.48 22.83 11.21
N PRO A 389 -4.42 23.66 11.26
CA PRO A 389 -3.93 24.22 12.51
C PRO A 389 -4.94 25.21 13.11
N LYS A 390 -5.22 25.06 14.41
CA LYS A 390 -6.18 25.88 15.16
C LYS A 390 -5.79 27.37 15.09
N GLY A 391 -6.75 28.23 14.77
CA GLY A 391 -6.54 29.69 14.70
C GLY A 391 -5.96 30.20 13.36
N THR A 392 -5.49 29.32 12.47
CA THR A 392 -5.06 29.73 11.13
C THR A 392 -6.28 29.99 10.24
N PRO A 393 -6.39 31.15 9.56
CA PRO A 393 -7.47 31.43 8.60
C PRO A 393 -7.58 30.35 7.52
N LEU A 394 -8.79 30.05 7.05
CA LEU A 394 -8.99 29.13 5.93
C LEU A 394 -8.41 29.73 4.63
N PRO A 395 -7.89 28.90 3.70
CA PRO A 395 -7.44 29.37 2.40
C PRO A 395 -8.58 30.02 1.61
N THR A 396 -8.41 31.27 1.20
CA THR A 396 -9.25 31.88 0.17
C THR A 396 -8.93 31.26 -1.19
N LYS A 397 -9.86 31.34 -2.15
CA LYS A 397 -9.77 30.65 -3.46
C LYS A 397 -8.59 31.08 -4.37
N VAL A 398 -7.71 31.97 -3.90
CA VAL A 398 -6.73 32.70 -4.72
C VAL A 398 -5.29 32.20 -4.52
N LYS A 399 -5.00 31.37 -3.51
CA LYS A 399 -3.67 30.75 -3.32
C LYS A 399 -3.78 29.23 -3.09
N THR A 400 -3.28 28.46 -4.04
CA THR A 400 -3.46 26.99 -4.15
C THR A 400 -2.49 26.16 -3.30
N ASP A 401 -1.43 26.77 -2.77
CA ASP A 401 -0.27 26.06 -2.22
C ASP A 401 -0.52 25.37 -0.87
N TRP A 402 -1.71 25.56 -0.28
CA TRP A 402 -2.07 24.95 1.00
C TRP A 402 -2.03 23.42 0.95
N ILE A 403 -2.36 22.80 -0.19
CA ILE A 403 -2.29 21.33 -0.35
C ILE A 403 -0.84 20.86 -0.28
N SER A 404 0.06 21.53 -0.99
CA SER A 404 1.50 21.22 -1.01
C SER A 404 2.14 21.47 0.35
N ARG A 405 1.82 22.61 1.00
CA ARG A 405 2.30 22.94 2.35
C ARG A 405 1.78 21.98 3.41
N SER A 406 0.50 21.59 3.35
CA SER A 406 -0.05 20.56 4.24
C SER A 406 0.57 19.19 4.00
N ARG A 407 0.80 18.78 2.73
CA ARG A 407 1.46 17.51 2.40
C ARG A 407 2.89 17.45 2.95
N ARG A 408 3.66 18.55 2.81
CA ARG A 408 5.00 18.68 3.41
C ARG A 408 4.93 18.50 4.93
N LEU A 409 4.22 19.38 5.64
CA LEU A 409 4.11 19.31 7.11
C LEU A 409 3.63 17.96 7.65
N ILE A 410 2.71 17.27 6.95
CA ILE A 410 2.24 15.94 7.33
C ILE A 410 3.29 14.85 7.09
N LYS A 411 4.08 14.94 6.01
CA LYS A 411 5.23 14.04 5.81
C LYS A 411 6.33 14.33 6.82
N ASP A 412 6.62 15.60 7.11
CA ASP A 412 7.62 16.00 8.10
C ASP A 412 7.26 15.41 9.48
N LEU A 413 5.97 15.44 9.86
CA LEU A 413 5.44 14.78 11.06
C LEU A 413 5.59 13.25 11.05
N GLU A 414 5.36 12.61 9.90
CA GLU A 414 5.55 11.16 9.69
C GLU A 414 7.04 10.77 9.86
N ASP A 415 7.93 11.55 9.25
CA ASP A 415 9.38 11.33 9.31
C ASP A 415 9.96 11.62 10.71
N PHE A 416 9.56 12.73 11.36
CA PHE A 416 9.93 12.99 12.75
C PHE A 416 9.43 11.91 13.73
N LYS A 417 8.28 11.27 13.46
CA LYS A 417 7.81 10.13 14.26
C LYS A 417 8.75 8.93 14.08
N GLY A 418 9.16 8.65 12.86
CA GLY A 418 10.14 7.59 12.55
C GLY A 418 11.52 7.84 13.18
N VAL A 419 11.93 9.10 13.30
CA VAL A 419 13.13 9.50 14.06
C VAL A 419 12.95 9.32 15.57
N GLU A 420 11.79 9.69 16.14
CA GLU A 420 11.51 9.50 17.59
C GLU A 420 11.48 8.03 18.02
N ASP A 421 10.97 7.14 17.17
CA ASP A 421 10.85 5.70 17.45
C ASP A 421 12.13 4.90 17.12
N ALA A 422 13.18 5.55 16.62
CA ALA A 422 14.43 4.91 16.24
C ALA A 422 15.27 4.43 17.45
N PRO A 423 16.00 3.29 17.35
CA PRO A 423 16.85 2.80 18.44
C PRO A 423 18.01 3.75 18.78
N LYS A 424 18.00 4.34 19.98
CA LYS A 424 18.96 5.36 20.46
C LYS A 424 20.42 4.90 20.64
N LYS A 425 20.83 3.75 20.11
CA LYS A 425 22.13 3.08 20.40
C LYS A 425 22.74 2.27 19.25
N SER A 426 22.27 2.38 18.00
CA SER A 426 22.98 1.76 16.87
C SER A 426 24.07 2.70 16.35
N SER A 427 25.31 2.21 16.22
CA SER A 427 26.47 2.97 15.73
C SER A 427 26.46 3.26 14.23
N LYS A 428 25.45 2.75 13.51
CA LYS A 428 25.04 3.16 12.16
C LYS A 428 23.52 3.40 12.19
N PRO A 429 22.98 4.37 11.44
CA PRO A 429 21.53 4.54 11.33
C PRO A 429 20.91 3.36 10.58
N SER A 430 19.69 2.96 10.94
CA SER A 430 18.96 1.96 10.17
C SER A 430 18.49 2.56 8.83
N PRO A 431 18.35 1.75 7.75
CA PRO A 431 17.77 2.24 6.50
C PRO A 431 16.34 2.79 6.64
N THR A 432 15.63 2.50 7.74
CA THR A 432 14.36 3.16 8.07
C THR A 432 14.61 4.59 8.55
N LEU A 433 15.50 4.78 9.53
CA LEU A 433 15.90 6.10 10.03
C LEU A 433 16.47 6.98 8.91
N SER A 434 17.38 6.47 8.08
CA SER A 434 18.00 7.24 6.99
C SER A 434 17.00 7.70 5.92
N ARG A 435 15.89 6.96 5.68
CA ARG A 435 14.80 7.43 4.81
C ARG A 435 14.02 8.60 5.41
N HIS A 436 13.75 8.57 6.71
CA HIS A 436 13.09 9.67 7.41
C HIS A 436 13.99 10.93 7.44
N VAL A 437 15.30 10.75 7.62
CA VAL A 437 16.30 11.81 7.46
C VAL A 437 16.26 12.41 6.04
N LEU A 438 16.30 11.57 5.00
CA LEU A 438 16.22 12.01 3.60
C LEU A 438 14.92 12.80 3.33
N GLY A 439 13.81 12.37 3.91
CA GLY A 439 12.50 13.04 3.82
C GLY A 439 12.45 14.41 4.48
N LEU A 440 13.07 14.56 5.66
CA LEU A 440 13.20 15.83 6.40
C LEU A 440 14.17 16.81 5.73
N LEU A 441 15.23 16.32 5.09
CA LEU A 441 16.10 17.11 4.20
C LEU A 441 15.42 17.47 2.87
N HIS A 442 14.24 16.88 2.60
CA HIS A 442 13.46 17.01 1.36
C HIS A 442 14.21 16.62 0.08
N LEU A 443 15.21 15.74 0.23
CA LEU A 443 15.92 15.14 -0.90
C LEU A 443 15.00 14.11 -1.58
N GLU A 444 14.80 14.23 -2.89
CA GLU A 444 13.91 13.36 -3.66
C GLU A 444 14.46 11.92 -3.73
N ALA A 445 15.77 11.80 -3.98
CA ALA A 445 16.52 10.56 -3.95
C ALA A 445 17.99 10.85 -3.61
N MET A 446 18.71 9.83 -3.14
CA MET A 446 20.17 9.78 -3.09
C MET A 446 20.59 8.34 -3.38
N THR A 447 21.57 8.17 -4.28
CA THR A 447 22.05 6.87 -4.79
C THR A 447 23.55 6.95 -5.01
N THR A 448 24.28 5.86 -4.80
CA THR A 448 25.73 5.85 -5.01
C THR A 448 26.08 5.71 -6.49
N VAL A 449 26.85 6.68 -7.02
CA VAL A 449 27.53 6.53 -8.32
C VAL A 449 28.66 5.51 -8.14
N LYS A 450 28.66 4.44 -8.92
CA LYS A 450 29.62 3.33 -8.76
C LYS A 450 30.98 3.65 -9.37
N ASP A 451 32.03 3.19 -8.70
CA ASP A 451 33.44 3.31 -9.10
C ASP A 451 33.76 2.74 -10.49
N ASP A 452 33.07 1.66 -10.88
CA ASP A 452 33.20 1.04 -12.20
C ASP A 452 32.62 1.87 -13.37
N THR A 453 31.83 2.91 -13.11
CA THR A 453 31.16 3.73 -14.14
C THR A 453 32.05 4.81 -14.74
N ASP A 454 31.79 5.17 -15.99
CA ASP A 454 32.47 6.28 -16.64
C ASP A 454 32.05 7.65 -16.08
N GLU A 455 30.85 7.74 -15.49
CA GLU A 455 30.38 8.90 -14.72
C GLU A 455 31.26 9.17 -13.51
N TYR A 456 31.51 8.15 -12.67
CA TYR A 456 32.43 8.27 -11.52
C TYR A 456 33.84 8.67 -11.95
N LYS A 457 34.39 8.02 -12.98
CA LYS A 457 35.72 8.34 -13.53
C LYS A 457 35.79 9.77 -14.07
N ALA A 458 34.71 10.28 -14.67
CA ALA A 458 34.63 11.65 -15.15
C ALA A 458 34.50 12.67 -14.00
N LEU A 459 33.75 12.35 -12.94
CA LEU A 459 33.64 13.17 -11.72
C LEU A 459 34.97 13.25 -10.96
N VAL A 460 35.63 12.12 -10.71
CA VAL A 460 36.96 12.08 -10.06
C VAL A 460 37.97 12.87 -10.89
N LYS A 461 38.04 12.63 -12.20
CA LYS A 461 38.97 13.37 -13.08
C LYS A 461 38.70 14.88 -13.11
N TYR A 462 37.44 15.31 -12.98
CA TYR A 462 37.10 16.73 -12.87
C TYR A 462 37.57 17.32 -11.54
N PHE A 463 37.38 16.59 -10.43
CA PHE A 463 37.82 16.97 -9.08
C PHE A 463 39.36 17.07 -8.98
N GLU A 464 40.08 16.07 -9.51
CA GLU A 464 41.54 16.06 -9.63
C GLU A 464 42.06 17.25 -10.45
N ASN A 465 41.54 17.45 -11.67
CA ASN A 465 41.99 18.52 -12.56
C ASN A 465 41.69 19.93 -12.01
N SER A 466 40.66 20.08 -11.18
CA SER A 466 40.23 21.37 -10.61
C SER A 466 40.99 21.76 -9.32
N SER A 467 41.86 20.89 -8.81
CA SER A 467 42.62 21.13 -7.58
C SER A 467 43.96 21.83 -7.86
N TYR A 468 44.28 22.90 -7.12
CA TYR A 468 45.49 23.72 -7.29
C TYR A 468 46.69 23.16 -6.50
N GLY A 469 47.09 21.94 -6.85
CA GLY A 469 48.32 21.30 -6.34
C GLY A 469 48.32 21.06 -4.82
N TYR A 470 49.52 20.99 -4.24
CA TYR A 470 49.76 20.49 -2.87
C TYR A 470 49.31 21.40 -1.72
N TYR A 471 48.84 22.63 -1.99
CA TYR A 471 48.52 23.63 -0.95
C TYR A 471 47.07 24.13 -0.98
N TYR A 472 46.38 24.04 -2.12
CA TYR A 472 45.01 24.49 -2.27
C TYR A 472 44.22 23.49 -3.12
N PRO A 473 43.55 22.48 -2.51
CA PRO A 473 42.49 21.75 -3.22
C PRO A 473 41.40 22.73 -3.70
N VAL A 474 40.49 22.28 -4.58
CA VAL A 474 39.38 23.09 -5.16
C VAL A 474 38.84 24.10 -4.15
N THR A 475 38.73 25.39 -4.47
CA THR A 475 38.51 26.46 -3.46
C THR A 475 37.37 26.18 -2.46
N SER A 476 36.30 25.54 -2.92
CA SER A 476 35.17 25.06 -2.10
C SER A 476 35.56 24.13 -0.94
N ILE A 477 36.64 23.33 -1.09
CA ILE A 477 37.20 22.43 -0.07
C ILE A 477 37.87 23.22 1.07
N GLY A 478 38.37 24.43 0.80
CA GLY A 478 38.85 25.34 1.84
C GLY A 478 37.74 25.74 2.84
N PHE A 479 36.48 25.73 2.41
CA PHE A 479 35.31 25.97 3.26
C PHE A 479 34.80 24.71 3.99
N CYS A 480 35.46 23.56 3.87
CA CYS A 480 35.15 22.37 4.68
C CYS A 480 35.75 22.47 6.10
N GLU A 481 36.77 23.31 6.32
CA GLU A 481 37.48 23.51 7.60
C GLU A 481 38.07 22.23 8.24
N ILE A 482 38.34 21.20 7.43
CA ILE A 482 38.91 19.90 7.84
C ILE A 482 40.45 19.87 7.80
N LEU A 483 41.04 18.97 8.59
CA LEU A 483 42.47 18.65 8.61
C LEU A 483 42.80 17.44 7.73
N SER A 484 44.10 17.21 7.47
CA SER A 484 44.51 16.02 6.70
C SER A 484 44.28 14.73 7.49
N GLY A 485 43.75 13.71 6.80
CA GLY A 485 43.25 12.47 7.38
C GLY A 485 41.80 12.53 7.88
N GLU A 486 41.13 13.69 7.81
CA GLU A 486 39.71 13.83 8.14
C GLU A 486 38.82 13.68 6.88
N GLU A 487 37.55 13.36 7.08
CA GLU A 487 36.57 13.17 6.00
C GLU A 487 35.88 14.50 5.63
N GLY A 488 35.88 14.82 4.34
CA GLY A 488 35.28 16.02 3.77
C GLY A 488 34.06 15.73 2.90
N PHE A 489 33.19 16.74 2.76
CA PHE A 489 32.01 16.70 1.91
C PHE A 489 31.88 17.96 1.06
N MET A 490 31.58 17.80 -0.23
CA MET A 490 31.42 18.92 -1.18
C MET A 490 30.28 18.65 -2.15
N PHE A 491 29.39 19.61 -2.37
CA PHE A 491 28.35 19.52 -3.39
C PHE A 491 28.86 19.97 -4.76
N LEU A 492 28.45 19.28 -5.82
CA LEU A 492 28.51 19.78 -7.19
C LEU A 492 27.09 20.07 -7.67
N CYS A 493 26.84 21.34 -7.97
CA CYS A 493 25.54 21.87 -8.35
C CYS A 493 25.52 22.28 -9.82
N ASP A 494 24.35 22.14 -10.41
CA ASP A 494 23.92 22.79 -11.64
C ASP A 494 23.33 24.16 -11.24
N VAL A 495 23.76 25.24 -11.89
CA VAL A 495 23.52 26.61 -11.42
C VAL A 495 23.14 27.53 -12.58
N GLU A 496 21.93 28.09 -12.53
CA GLU A 496 21.44 29.04 -13.54
C GLU A 496 22.02 30.45 -13.29
N LEU A 497 23.21 30.70 -13.83
CA LEU A 497 23.93 31.99 -13.79
C LEU A 497 23.30 33.10 -14.67
N GLY A 498 22.06 32.90 -15.14
CA GLY A 498 21.28 33.87 -15.90
C GLY A 498 22.00 34.43 -17.13
N ARG A 499 21.84 35.74 -17.35
CA ARG A 499 22.72 36.50 -18.25
C ARG A 499 23.91 36.99 -17.44
N GLN A 500 25.13 36.84 -17.96
CA GLN A 500 26.32 37.47 -17.37
C GLN A 500 26.09 38.98 -17.28
N GLY A 501 25.99 39.53 -16.06
CA GLY A 501 25.55 40.92 -15.87
C GLY A 501 25.96 41.50 -14.53
N GLY A 502 26.65 42.64 -14.57
CA GLY A 502 27.01 43.46 -13.41
C GLY A 502 28.43 43.24 -12.91
N GLU A 503 29.13 44.36 -12.71
CA GLU A 503 30.33 44.40 -11.87
C GLU A 503 29.94 44.23 -10.39
N TRP A 504 30.90 43.82 -9.55
CA TRP A 504 30.66 43.48 -8.15
C TRP A 504 30.40 44.72 -7.29
N CYS A 505 29.15 44.91 -6.86
CA CYS A 505 28.72 46.09 -6.09
C CYS A 505 28.91 45.91 -4.57
N TYR A 506 30.09 46.25 -4.04
CA TYR A 506 30.51 46.05 -2.64
C TYR A 506 29.51 46.54 -1.56
N ASN A 507 28.69 47.56 -1.86
CA ASN A 507 27.79 48.21 -0.90
C ASN A 507 26.29 47.88 -1.09
N GLY A 508 25.94 46.87 -1.89
CA GLY A 508 24.55 46.43 -2.07
C GLY A 508 23.60 47.43 -2.77
N GLN A 509 24.16 48.47 -3.42
CA GLN A 509 23.41 49.54 -4.08
C GLN A 509 23.74 49.68 -5.57
N SER A 510 23.31 48.73 -6.42
CA SER A 510 22.68 49.07 -7.71
C SER A 510 22.08 47.84 -8.44
N SER A 511 21.03 48.11 -9.22
CA SER A 511 20.52 47.34 -10.38
C SER A 511 20.41 45.81 -10.33
N ILE A 512 19.17 45.35 -10.10
CA ILE A 512 18.42 44.36 -10.92
C ILE A 512 19.28 43.30 -11.69
N ALA A 513 19.96 42.42 -10.97
CA ALA A 513 20.54 41.19 -11.54
C ALA A 513 20.30 40.00 -10.61
N ASP A 514 19.94 38.86 -11.17
CA ASP A 514 19.65 37.62 -10.42
C ASP A 514 20.93 36.88 -9.97
N SER A 515 22.08 37.22 -10.57
CA SER A 515 23.36 36.56 -10.33
C SER A 515 24.54 37.43 -10.78
N TYR A 516 25.69 37.26 -10.11
CA TYR A 516 26.91 38.03 -10.33
C TYR A 516 28.13 37.08 -10.46
N LEU A 517 29.16 37.55 -11.17
CA LEU A 517 30.47 36.90 -11.21
C LEU A 517 31.46 37.77 -10.44
N HIS A 518 32.14 37.21 -9.44
CA HIS A 518 33.28 37.92 -8.86
C HIS A 518 34.42 37.99 -9.88
N ASP A 519 35.19 39.08 -9.87
CA ASP A 519 36.30 39.37 -10.80
C ASP A 519 35.95 39.43 -12.31
N GLY A 520 34.68 39.23 -12.71
CA GLY A 520 34.21 39.32 -14.11
C GLY A 520 34.76 38.28 -15.09
N LEU A 521 35.79 37.53 -14.70
CA LEU A 521 36.52 36.57 -15.53
C LEU A 521 35.90 35.18 -15.46
N SER A 522 35.01 34.84 -16.41
CA SER A 522 34.56 33.45 -16.59
C SER A 522 35.73 32.49 -16.91
N HIS A 523 35.51 31.17 -16.82
CA HIS A 523 36.50 30.21 -17.35
C HIS A 523 36.65 30.39 -18.86
N LYS A 524 37.89 30.49 -19.34
CA LYS A 524 38.21 30.75 -20.76
C LYS A 524 37.72 29.63 -21.70
N ASN A 525 37.57 28.41 -21.19
CA ASN A 525 37.04 27.25 -21.89
C ASN A 525 35.95 26.57 -21.06
N TRP A 526 34.81 26.28 -21.69
CA TRP A 526 33.73 25.47 -21.13
C TRP A 526 33.54 24.20 -21.97
N ARG A 527 32.84 23.22 -21.42
CA ARG A 527 32.47 21.98 -22.11
C ARG A 527 31.06 21.56 -21.69
N ASP A 528 30.30 21.01 -22.63
CA ASP A 528 29.02 20.36 -22.35
C ASP A 528 29.26 19.14 -21.44
N ALA A 529 28.58 19.10 -20.29
CA ALA A 529 28.78 18.13 -19.22
C ALA A 529 28.17 16.74 -19.51
N ALA A 530 27.59 16.50 -20.70
CA ALA A 530 27.16 15.17 -21.15
C ALA A 530 28.27 14.10 -21.15
N PHE A 531 29.55 14.49 -21.05
CA PHE A 531 30.66 13.53 -20.87
C PHE A 531 30.74 12.93 -19.46
N ILE A 532 30.04 13.52 -18.48
CA ILE A 532 29.89 12.97 -17.12
C ILE A 532 28.65 12.08 -17.09
N HIS A 533 27.47 12.64 -17.40
CA HIS A 533 26.21 11.90 -17.46
C HIS A 533 25.29 12.50 -18.53
N PRO A 534 24.52 11.70 -19.32
CA PRO A 534 23.65 12.22 -20.37
C PRO A 534 22.64 13.28 -19.93
N ASP A 535 22.13 13.21 -18.70
CA ASP A 535 21.18 14.19 -18.13
C ASP A 535 21.82 15.54 -17.77
N LEU A 536 23.12 15.72 -18.02
CA LEU A 536 23.84 17.00 -17.95
C LEU A 536 24.03 17.64 -19.33
N LYS A 537 23.47 17.07 -20.40
CA LYS A 537 23.56 17.65 -21.75
C LYS A 537 23.00 19.08 -21.78
N GLY A 538 23.78 20.00 -22.33
CA GLY A 538 23.51 21.45 -22.32
C GLY A 538 24.08 22.18 -21.11
N VAL A 539 24.22 21.53 -19.94
CA VAL A 539 24.89 22.11 -18.76
C VAL A 539 26.37 22.30 -19.10
N GLN A 540 26.91 23.49 -18.81
CA GLN A 540 28.31 23.80 -19.08
C GLN A 540 29.15 23.61 -17.81
N ILE A 541 30.26 22.91 -17.93
CA ILE A 541 31.25 22.73 -16.86
C ILE A 541 32.61 23.30 -17.32
N PRO A 542 33.43 23.89 -16.43
CA PRO A 542 34.75 24.38 -16.78
C PRO A 542 35.63 23.31 -17.41
N ASN A 543 36.19 23.59 -18.59
CA ASN A 543 37.08 22.65 -19.26
C ASN A 543 38.51 22.83 -18.73
N VAL A 544 38.81 22.16 -17.62
CA VAL A 544 40.13 22.16 -16.97
C VAL A 544 40.90 20.91 -17.42
N PRO A 545 41.89 21.01 -18.35
CA PRO A 545 42.53 19.84 -18.94
C PRO A 545 43.66 19.25 -18.09
N ARG A 546 44.22 20.02 -17.16
CA ARG A 546 45.27 19.66 -16.19
C ARG A 546 45.16 20.59 -14.96
N PRO A 547 45.66 20.19 -13.78
CA PRO A 547 45.85 21.09 -12.64
C PRO A 547 46.60 22.38 -13.04
N SER A 548 46.11 23.53 -12.57
CA SER A 548 46.76 24.81 -12.85
C SER A 548 47.95 25.04 -11.92
N VAL A 549 49.11 25.36 -12.49
CA VAL A 549 50.32 25.78 -11.76
C VAL A 549 50.48 27.30 -11.77
N ALA A 550 49.50 28.03 -12.32
CA ALA A 550 49.55 29.49 -12.43
C ALA A 550 49.04 30.15 -11.14
N ILE A 551 49.98 30.65 -10.33
CA ILE A 551 49.76 31.27 -9.00
C ILE A 551 48.88 32.54 -9.07
N ASN A 552 48.68 33.12 -10.26
CA ASN A 552 48.03 34.43 -10.44
C ASN A 552 46.61 34.39 -11.05
N ASP A 553 46.05 33.22 -11.38
CA ASP A 553 44.62 33.11 -11.72
C ASP A 553 43.83 33.02 -10.39
N PHE A 554 43.31 34.15 -9.90
CA PHE A 554 42.51 34.22 -8.67
C PHE A 554 41.32 33.25 -8.70
N THR A 555 40.92 32.77 -7.53
CA THR A 555 39.85 31.78 -7.35
C THR A 555 38.50 32.36 -7.75
N LYS A 556 37.80 31.68 -8.68
CA LYS A 556 36.60 32.22 -9.33
C LYS A 556 35.34 31.90 -8.53
N GLU A 557 34.60 32.93 -8.16
CA GLU A 557 33.37 32.80 -7.37
C GLU A 557 32.12 33.12 -8.20
N TYR A 558 31.10 32.27 -8.02
CA TYR A 558 29.83 32.30 -8.72
C TYR A 558 28.71 32.58 -7.72
N ILE A 559 28.08 33.75 -7.81
CA ILE A 559 27.12 34.23 -6.81
C ILE A 559 25.72 34.31 -7.44
N ILE A 560 24.75 33.67 -6.81
CA ILE A 560 23.32 33.71 -7.20
C ILE A 560 22.49 34.30 -6.06
N MET A 561 21.48 35.11 -6.41
CA MET A 561 20.67 35.83 -5.42
C MET A 561 19.33 35.12 -5.13
N ASN A 562 18.88 34.22 -6.01
CA ASN A 562 17.66 33.44 -5.82
C ASN A 562 17.99 31.94 -5.69
N PRO A 563 17.76 31.30 -4.53
CA PRO A 563 18.04 29.86 -4.32
C PRO A 563 17.39 28.91 -5.34
N ALA A 564 16.34 29.34 -6.06
CA ALA A 564 15.75 28.55 -7.15
C ALA A 564 16.68 28.35 -8.36
N GLN A 565 17.76 29.13 -8.47
CA GLN A 565 18.80 28.97 -9.51
C GLN A 565 19.75 27.78 -9.25
N ILE A 566 19.72 27.16 -8.07
CA ILE A 566 20.59 26.03 -7.73
C ILE A 566 19.82 24.71 -7.80
N ARG A 567 20.42 23.72 -8.47
CA ARG A 567 20.03 22.31 -8.38
C ARG A 567 21.26 21.47 -7.99
N GLN A 568 21.23 20.89 -6.80
CA GLN A 568 22.21 19.89 -6.37
C GLN A 568 22.18 18.70 -7.36
N ARG A 569 23.34 18.23 -7.83
CA ARG A 569 23.45 17.06 -8.73
C ARG A 569 24.25 15.92 -8.09
N TYR A 570 25.39 16.24 -7.48
CA TYR A 570 26.24 15.26 -6.80
C TYR A 570 26.69 15.77 -5.42
N ILE A 571 27.04 14.82 -4.57
CA ILE A 571 27.79 15.07 -3.34
C ILE A 571 29.03 14.19 -3.36
N PHE A 572 30.19 14.82 -3.18
CA PHE A 572 31.47 14.13 -3.01
C PHE A 572 31.67 13.86 -1.51
N HIS A 573 32.13 12.66 -1.20
CA HIS A 573 32.69 12.27 0.10
C HIS A 573 34.15 11.92 -0.17
N PHE A 574 35.08 12.57 0.53
CA PHE A 574 36.52 12.46 0.29
C PHE A 574 37.30 12.51 1.61
N MET A 575 38.62 12.30 1.54
CA MET A 575 39.55 12.43 2.65
C MET A 575 40.70 13.34 2.21
N LEU A 576 41.21 14.20 3.10
CA LEU A 576 42.19 15.25 2.78
C LEU A 576 43.66 14.85 3.01
#